data_AF-A0A936H6Q9-F1
#
_entry.id   AF-A0A936H6Q9-F1
#
_cell.length_a   1.000
_cell.length_b   1.000
_cell.length_c   1.000
_cell.angle_alpha   90.00
_cell.angle_beta   90.00
_cell.angle_gamma   90.00
#
_symmetry.space_group_name_H-M   'P 1'
#
loop_
_entity.id
_entity.type
_entity.pdbx_description
1 polymer ?
#
loop_
_entity_poly.entity_id
_entity_poly.type
_entity_poly.pdbx_seq_one_letter_code
_entity_poly.pdbx_strand_id
1 'polypeptide(L)' 'CQWEKTLTIGLRNLNGALIARYELQEYQPEMILRPELLPGIYILEFLSADGVLHHEKVVRY' A
#
# COMPACT_ATOMS: atom_id res chain seq x y z
N CYS A 1 -22.53 -3.28 12.84
CA CYS A 1 -21.13 -3.69 12.61
C CYS A 1 -20.30 -2.45 12.35
N GLN A 2 -19.61 -1.95 13.38
CA GLN A 2 -18.65 -0.85 13.27
C GLN A 2 -17.35 -1.46 12.75
N TRP A 3 -16.95 -1.05 11.55
CA TRP A 3 -15.73 -1.53 10.93
C TRP A 3 -14.62 -0.53 11.27
N GLU A 4 -13.87 -0.74 12.35
CA GLU A 4 -12.56 -0.09 12.48
C GLU A 4 -11.63 -0.67 11.41
N LYS A 5 -11.72 -0.21 10.16
CA LYS A 5 -10.91 -0.71 9.04
C LYS A 5 -9.76 0.23 8.75
N THR A 6 -8.72 0.16 9.59
CA THR A 6 -7.41 0.66 9.18
C THR A 6 -6.89 -0.22 8.02
N LEU A 7 -6.52 0.40 6.91
CA LEU A 7 -5.92 -0.26 5.74
C LEU A 7 -4.47 0.18 5.61
N THR A 8 -3.55 -0.78 5.54
CA THR A 8 -2.13 -0.51 5.28
C THR A 8 -1.85 -0.70 3.80
N ILE A 9 -1.24 0.29 3.16
CA ILE A 9 -0.76 0.20 1.78
C ILE A 9 0.76 0.11 1.81
N GLY A 10 1.31 -1.00 1.32
CA GLY A 10 2.75 -1.22 1.18
C GLY A 10 3.20 -1.06 -0.26
N LEU A 11 4.38 -0.48 -0.47
CA LEU A 11 5.06 -0.46 -1.77
C LEU A 11 6.44 -1.09 -1.61
N ARG A 12 6.71 -2.17 -2.35
CA ARG A 12 7.99 -2.87 -2.36
C ARG A 12 8.62 -2.83 -3.74
N ASN A 13 9.95 -2.94 -3.82
CA ASN A 13 10.61 -3.21 -5.10
C ASN A 13 10.63 -4.73 -5.39
N LEU A 14 11.10 -5.13 -6.58
CA LEU A 14 11.21 -6.55 -6.96
C LEU A 14 12.13 -7.40 -6.07
N ASN A 15 13.04 -6.77 -5.32
CA ASN A 15 13.89 -7.48 -4.36
C ASN A 15 13.18 -7.72 -3.03
N GLY A 16 11.90 -7.33 -2.91
CA GLY A 16 11.10 -7.44 -1.69
C GLY A 16 11.37 -6.35 -0.65
N ALA A 17 12.25 -5.38 -0.95
CA ALA A 17 12.54 -4.29 -0.02
C ALA A 17 11.36 -3.30 0.02
N LEU A 18 10.91 -2.98 1.24
CA LEU A 18 9.86 -2.00 1.47
C LEU A 18 10.39 -0.59 1.17
N ILE A 19 9.72 0.10 0.25
CA ILE A 19 10.06 1.45 -0.22
C ILE A 19 9.20 2.48 0.50
N ALA A 20 7.90 2.20 0.64
CA ALA A 20 6.97 3.07 1.35
C ALA A 20 5.86 2.26 2.01
N ARG A 21 5.32 2.79 3.11
CA ARG A 21 4.16 2.26 3.81
C ARG A 21 3.25 3.40 4.22
N TYR A 22 1.95 3.24 4.00
CA TYR A 22 0.93 4.21 4.34
C TYR A 22 -0.17 3.53 5.15
N GLU A 23 -0.66 4.20 6.17
CA GLU A 23 -1.77 3.71 6.98
C GLU A 23 -2.97 4.62 6.76
N LEU A 24 -4.04 4.04 6.21
CA LEU A 24 -5.29 4.71 5.97
C LEU A 24 -6.23 4.38 7.13
N GLN A 25 -6.59 5.38 7.93
CA GLN A 25 -7.68 5.28 8.88
C GLN A 25 -8.97 5.78 8.20
N GLU A 26 -10.13 5.20 8.53
CA GLU A 26 -11.41 5.42 7.84
C GLU A 26 -11.68 6.91 7.50
N TYR A 27 -12.20 7.14 6.28
CA TYR A 27 -12.59 8.43 5.67
C TYR A 27 -11.50 9.32 5.02
N GLN A 28 -10.65 8.74 4.17
CA GLN A 28 -10.09 9.48 3.02
C GLN A 28 -10.50 8.80 1.71
N PRO A 29 -11.55 9.29 1.02
CA PRO A 29 -12.04 8.65 -0.22
C PRO A 29 -11.02 8.68 -1.34
N GLU A 30 -10.09 9.64 -1.33
CA GLU A 30 -8.99 9.73 -2.28
C GLU A 30 -7.71 10.13 -1.55
N MET A 31 -6.74 9.23 -1.52
CA MET A 31 -5.37 9.52 -1.07
C MET A 31 -4.43 9.36 -2.26
N ILE A 32 -3.79 10.46 -2.68
CA ILE A 32 -2.79 10.43 -3.75
C ILE A 32 -1.43 10.19 -3.12
N LEU A 33 -0.91 8.98 -3.30
CA LEU A 33 0.43 8.59 -2.86
C LEU A 33 1.45 8.99 -3.93
N ARG A 34 2.45 9.78 -3.55
CA ARG A 34 3.57 10.20 -4.43
C ARG A 34 4.92 9.94 -3.76
N PRO A 35 5.32 8.67 -3.57
CA PRO A 35 6.67 8.37 -3.15
C PRO A 35 7.67 8.82 -4.22
N GLU A 36 8.85 9.27 -3.80
CA GLU A 36 9.98 9.49 -4.70
C GLU A 36 10.53 8.13 -5.14
N LEU A 37 10.16 7.72 -6.37
CA LEU A 37 10.54 6.42 -6.93
C LEU A 37 11.60 6.61 -8.01
N LEU A 38 12.59 5.71 -8.00
CA LEU A 38 13.48 5.53 -9.12
C LEU A 38 12.73 4.78 -10.23
N PRO A 39 13.12 4.94 -11.51
CA PRO A 39 12.54 4.15 -12.59
C PRO A 39 12.69 2.66 -12.31
N GLY A 40 11.59 1.90 -12.38
CA GLY A 40 11.62 0.52 -11.95
C GLY A 40 10.27 -0.18 -11.87
N ILE A 41 10.31 -1.40 -11.35
CA ILE A 41 9.13 -2.22 -11.11
C ILE A 41 8.93 -2.35 -9.60
N TYR A 42 7.70 -2.11 -9.17
CA TYR A 42 7.28 -2.13 -7.78
C TYR A 42 6.04 -3.01 -7.61
N ILE A 43 5.85 -3.48 -6.39
CA ILE A 43 4.71 -4.27 -5.96
C ILE A 43 3.95 -3.41 -4.94
N LEU A 44 2.71 -3.07 -5.26
CA LEU A 44 1.78 -2.38 -4.39
C LEU A 44 0.89 -3.40 -3.69
N GLU A 45 0.73 -3.29 -2.38
CA GLU A 45 -0.02 -4.24 -1.56
C GLU A 45 -1.01 -3.54 -0.64
N PHE A 46 -2.17 -4.15 -0.45
CA PHE A 46 -3.23 -3.64 0.41
C PHE A 46 -3.49 -4.67 1.51
N LEU A 47 -3.15 -4.31 2.73
CA LEU A 47 -3.21 -5.15 3.92
C LEU A 47 -4.27 -4.59 4.87
N SER A 48 -5.13 -5.41 5.46
CA SER A 48 -5.98 -4.97 6.57
C SER A 48 -5.18 -4.77 7.85
N ALA A 49 -5.81 -4.17 8.86
CA ALA A 49 -5.23 -3.93 10.18
C ALA A 49 -4.67 -5.20 10.85
N ASP A 50 -5.24 -6.36 10.57
CA ASP A 50 -4.78 -7.68 11.06
C ASP A 50 -3.63 -8.29 10.21
N GLY A 51 -3.14 -7.58 9.20
CA GLY A 51 -2.03 -8.00 8.34
C GLY A 51 -2.43 -8.93 7.20
N VAL A 52 -3.72 -9.16 6.96
CA VAL A 52 -4.18 -9.97 5.83
C VAL A 52 -4.02 -9.20 4.51
N LEU A 53 -3.36 -9.80 3.53
CA LEU A 53 -3.23 -9.25 2.18
C LEU A 53 -4.55 -9.41 1.41
N HIS A 54 -5.16 -8.29 1.03
CA HIS A 54 -6.39 -8.27 0.22
C HIS A 54 -6.10 -8.18 -1.26
N HIS A 55 -5.04 -7.46 -1.64
CA HIS A 55 -4.73 -7.21 -3.04
C HIS A 55 -3.25 -6.89 -3.24
N GLU A 56 -2.70 -7.37 -4.36
CA GLU A 56 -1.37 -7.00 -4.84
C GLU A 56 -1.44 -6.55 -6.30
N LYS A 57 -0.60 -5.59 -6.67
CA LYS A 57 -0.48 -5.09 -8.04
C LYS A 57 0.96 -4.74 -8.38
N VAL A 58 1.45 -5.27 -9.49
CA VAL A 58 2.73 -4.86 -10.07
C VAL A 58 2.55 -3.56 -10.84
N VAL A 59 3.36 -2.55 -10.52
CA VAL A 59 3.35 -1.24 -11.16
C VAL A 59 4.75 -0.92 -11.70
N ARG A 60 4.78 -0.25 -12.84
CA ARG A 60 6.00 0.30 -13.44
C ARG A 60 5.94 1.82 -13.32
N TYR A 61 7.00 2.40 -12.77
CA TYR A 61 7.17 3.84 -12.63
C TYR A 61 8.30 4.31 -13.53
#